data_AF-A0A7J2UQV8-F1
#
_entry.id   AF-A0A7J2UQV8-F1
#
_cell.length_a   1.000
_cell.length_b   1.000
_cell.length_c   1.000
_cell.angle_alpha   90.00
_cell.angle_beta   90.00
_cell.angle_gamma   90.00
#
_symmetry.space_group_name_H-M   'P 1'
#
loop_
_entity.id
_entity.type
_entity.pdbx_description
1 polymer ?
#
loop_
_entity_poly.entity_id
_entity_poly.type
_entity_poly.pdbx_seq_one_letter_code
_entity_poly.pdbx_strand_id
1 'polypeptide(L)'
;MLKRDIPATTVAHESGPSASELTFRLLGEDLSAEYELLAVWGAIADYCEQTPFVRGVLSKYDRRTVYMEAGLLSQAVGEAGGDYAFKRTVVEAMSRLVHPTKIPGLVERAIHATEQEWELRSHVRSNVERIGPLAVVRNLPRGSLGKAAMFAVGLTGAEVGLCARLSNGEVDMSFRRRHDSTVDLNEILRRIVSRLGGSGGGHSNAAGANIPADRFEEFLRILADEVSPVIRG
;
A
#
# COMPACT_ATOMS: atom_id res chain seq x y z
N MET A 1 11.06 0.12 18.73
CA MET A 1 11.71 -1.21 18.90
C MET A 1 13.21 -1.01 18.80
N LEU A 2 13.96 -1.29 19.86
CA LEU A 2 15.41 -1.38 19.78
C LEU A 2 15.77 -2.75 19.19
N LYS A 3 16.90 -2.84 18.48
CA LYS A 3 17.40 -4.02 17.75
C LYS A 3 17.53 -5.33 18.59
N ARG A 4 17.28 -5.28 19.91
CA ARG A 4 17.48 -6.38 20.88
C ARG A 4 16.30 -7.34 21.05
N ASP A 5 15.13 -7.06 20.49
CA ASP A 5 13.91 -7.83 20.77
C ASP A 5 13.43 -8.74 19.60
N ILE A 6 14.20 -8.87 18.51
CA ILE A 6 13.84 -9.71 17.37
C ILE A 6 14.57 -11.05 17.50
N PRO A 7 13.87 -12.19 17.66
CA PRO A 7 14.48 -13.51 17.79
C PRO A 7 14.99 -14.01 16.42
N ALA A 8 16.04 -13.39 15.91
CA ALA A 8 16.65 -13.70 14.62
C ALA A 8 18.18 -13.76 14.73
N THR A 9 18.80 -14.68 14.00
CA THR A 9 20.26 -14.78 13.86
C THR A 9 20.84 -13.65 13.01
N THR A 10 20.06 -13.18 12.03
CA THR A 10 20.44 -12.08 11.14
C THR A 10 19.24 -11.17 10.90
N VAL A 11 19.47 -9.85 10.91
CA VAL A 11 18.47 -8.84 10.60
C VAL A 11 19.02 -7.93 9.51
N ALA A 12 18.39 -7.95 8.33
CA ALA A 12 18.66 -7.03 7.23
C ALA A 12 17.61 -5.91 7.24
N HIS A 13 18.07 -4.66 7.30
CA HIS A 13 17.21 -3.48 7.25
C HIS A 13 17.92 -2.33 6.57
N GLU A 14 17.32 -1.80 5.50
CA GLU A 14 17.78 -0.65 4.75
C GLU A 14 16.55 0.12 4.24
N SER A 15 16.57 1.45 4.32
CA SER A 15 15.49 2.28 3.78
C SER A 15 15.70 2.49 2.29
N GLY A 16 14.64 2.33 1.48
CA GLY A 16 14.67 2.50 0.04
C GLY A 16 14.41 1.20 -0.71
N PRO A 17 15.23 0.15 -0.53
CA PRO A 17 14.95 -1.19 -1.06
C PRO A 17 13.67 -1.80 -0.49
N SER A 18 13.00 -2.63 -1.30
CA SER A 18 11.87 -3.44 -0.84
C SER A 18 12.33 -4.63 0.00
N ALA A 19 11.38 -5.25 0.71
CA ALA A 19 11.65 -6.50 1.43
C ALA A 19 12.07 -7.64 0.48
N SER A 20 11.52 -7.69 -0.75
CA SER A 20 11.90 -8.70 -1.74
C SER A 20 13.35 -8.54 -2.20
N GLU A 21 13.81 -7.30 -2.37
CA GLU A 21 15.20 -7.00 -2.69
C GLU A 21 16.14 -7.38 -1.54
N LEU A 22 15.82 -6.97 -0.30
CA LEU A 22 16.64 -7.32 0.86
C LEU A 22 16.72 -8.83 1.08
N THR A 23 15.62 -9.55 0.84
CA THR A 23 15.57 -11.02 0.93
C THR A 23 16.51 -11.66 -0.09
N PHE A 24 16.47 -11.21 -1.34
CA PHE A 24 17.37 -11.73 -2.38
C PHE A 24 18.83 -11.40 -2.11
N ARG A 25 19.16 -10.18 -1.67
CA ARG A 25 20.53 -9.81 -1.28
C ARG A 25 21.07 -10.68 -0.14
N LEU A 26 20.21 -11.09 0.80
CA LEU A 26 20.61 -11.88 1.97
C LEU A 26 20.71 -13.39 1.68
N LEU A 27 19.85 -13.92 0.82
CA LEU A 27 19.67 -15.37 0.63
C LEU A 27 19.99 -15.86 -0.79
N GLY A 28 20.32 -14.95 -1.71
CA GLY A 28 20.44 -15.25 -3.13
C GLY A 28 21.79 -15.79 -3.58
N GLU A 29 22.79 -15.90 -2.69
CA GLU A 29 24.16 -16.30 -3.04
C GLU A 29 24.22 -17.67 -3.75
N ASP A 30 23.42 -18.63 -3.29
CA ASP A 30 23.36 -19.99 -3.85
C ASP A 30 22.26 -20.17 -4.92
N LEU A 31 21.54 -19.09 -5.28
CA LEU A 31 20.44 -19.16 -6.24
C LEU A 31 20.92 -18.90 -7.68
N SER A 32 20.20 -19.45 -8.65
CA SER A 32 20.37 -19.03 -10.05
C SER A 32 20.18 -17.52 -10.18
N ALA A 33 20.96 -16.89 -11.06
CA ALA A 33 20.86 -15.47 -11.34
C ALA A 33 19.42 -15.04 -11.72
N GLU A 34 18.62 -15.93 -12.33
CA GLU A 34 17.24 -15.66 -12.71
C GLU A 34 16.31 -15.35 -11.52
N TYR A 35 16.64 -15.78 -10.29
CA TYR A 35 15.87 -15.43 -9.09
C TYR A 35 15.90 -13.93 -8.77
N GLU A 36 16.78 -13.15 -9.42
CA GLU A 36 16.75 -11.69 -9.33
C GLU A 36 15.42 -11.10 -9.82
N LEU A 37 14.70 -11.81 -10.72
CA LEU A 37 13.37 -11.40 -11.18
C LEU A 37 12.32 -11.41 -10.05
N LEU A 38 12.38 -12.36 -9.11
CA LEU A 38 11.46 -12.37 -7.96
C LEU A 38 11.65 -11.13 -7.09
N ALA A 39 12.91 -10.75 -6.87
CA ALA A 39 13.27 -9.56 -6.12
C ALA A 39 12.70 -8.30 -6.79
N VAL A 40 12.87 -8.22 -8.12
CA VAL A 40 12.41 -7.08 -8.94
C VAL A 40 10.89 -7.00 -9.03
N TRP A 41 10.17 -8.11 -9.20
CA TRP A 41 8.70 -8.08 -9.23
C TRP A 41 8.12 -7.55 -7.91
N GLY A 42 8.65 -8.00 -6.77
CA GLY A 42 8.26 -7.45 -5.47
C GLY A 42 8.65 -5.98 -5.30
N ALA A 43 9.83 -5.57 -5.79
CA ALA A 43 10.27 -4.18 -5.71
C ALA A 43 9.38 -3.26 -6.54
N ILE A 44 8.97 -3.67 -7.74
CA ILE A 44 8.02 -2.92 -8.57
C ILE A 44 6.65 -2.83 -7.88
N ALA A 45 6.18 -3.92 -7.26
CA ALA A 45 4.91 -3.93 -6.54
C ALA A 45 4.89 -2.96 -5.34
N ASP A 46 6.04 -2.75 -4.70
CA ASP A 46 6.22 -1.83 -3.57
C ASP A 46 6.66 -0.40 -4.00
N TYR A 47 6.71 -0.11 -5.31
CA TYR A 47 7.22 1.16 -5.86
C TYR A 47 8.69 1.49 -5.46
N CYS A 48 9.51 0.46 -5.28
CA CYS A 48 10.91 0.51 -4.89
C CYS A 48 11.88 0.28 -6.08
N GLU A 49 11.44 0.47 -7.33
CA GLU A 49 12.23 0.10 -8.52
C GLU A 49 13.37 1.06 -8.88
N GLN A 50 13.62 2.07 -8.04
CA GLN A 50 14.65 3.08 -8.26
C GLN A 50 16.02 2.72 -7.68
N THR A 51 16.15 1.60 -6.97
CA THR A 51 17.42 1.16 -6.39
C THR A 51 18.43 0.80 -7.50
N PRO A 52 19.75 0.95 -7.26
CA PRO A 52 20.78 0.54 -8.22
C PRO A 52 20.67 -0.93 -8.63
N PHE A 53 20.31 -1.80 -7.69
CA PHE A 53 20.09 -3.23 -7.94
C PHE A 53 18.95 -3.44 -8.94
N VAL A 54 17.73 -2.92 -8.67
CA VAL A 54 16.57 -3.12 -9.55
C VAL A 54 16.84 -2.53 -10.94
N ARG A 55 17.45 -1.35 -11.02
CA ARG A 55 17.85 -0.74 -12.31
C ARG A 55 18.86 -1.60 -13.07
N GLY A 56 19.80 -2.23 -12.37
CA GLY A 56 20.79 -3.13 -12.94
C GLY A 56 20.20 -4.45 -13.45
N VAL A 57 19.15 -4.96 -12.81
CA VAL A 57 18.39 -6.11 -13.34
C VAL A 57 17.55 -5.69 -14.54
N LEU A 58 16.80 -4.59 -14.44
CA LEU A 58 15.94 -4.08 -15.51
C LEU A 58 16.69 -3.71 -16.80
N SER A 59 18.01 -3.54 -16.77
CA SER A 59 18.81 -3.33 -17.99
C SER A 59 19.11 -4.61 -18.77
N LYS A 60 18.90 -5.79 -18.16
CA LYS A 60 19.13 -7.11 -18.77
C LYS A 60 17.88 -7.71 -19.43
N TYR A 61 16.70 -7.17 -19.14
CA TYR A 61 15.41 -7.71 -19.58
C TYR A 61 14.56 -6.68 -20.33
N ASP A 62 13.63 -7.13 -21.17
CA ASP A 62 12.60 -6.24 -21.73
C ASP A 62 11.68 -5.76 -20.60
N ARG A 63 11.74 -4.46 -20.33
CA ARG A 63 10.99 -3.82 -19.24
C ARG A 63 9.49 -4.07 -19.34
N ARG A 64 8.89 -4.06 -20.54
CA ARG A 64 7.43 -4.25 -20.69
C ARG A 64 7.01 -5.61 -20.16
N THR A 65 7.83 -6.64 -20.42
CA THR A 65 7.61 -7.99 -19.91
C THR A 65 7.71 -8.01 -18.38
N VAL A 66 8.78 -7.44 -17.80
CA VAL A 66 8.98 -7.44 -16.34
C VAL A 66 7.85 -6.68 -15.61
N TYR A 67 7.46 -5.51 -16.13
CA TYR A 67 6.35 -4.73 -15.56
C TYR A 67 5.00 -5.44 -15.69
N MET A 68 4.76 -6.15 -16.81
CA MET A 68 3.54 -6.94 -16.98
C MET A 68 3.46 -8.07 -15.95
N GLU A 69 4.53 -8.85 -15.79
CA GLU A 69 4.60 -9.95 -14.81
C GLU A 69 4.42 -9.43 -13.37
N ALA A 70 5.11 -8.33 -13.01
CA ALA A 70 4.95 -7.70 -11.69
C ALA A 70 3.52 -7.16 -11.45
N GLY A 71 2.94 -6.52 -12.46
CA GLY A 71 1.58 -5.99 -12.42
C GLY A 71 0.53 -7.09 -12.24
N LEU A 72 0.63 -8.16 -13.01
CA LEU A 72 -0.26 -9.32 -12.89
C LEU A 72 -0.14 -9.97 -11.51
N LEU A 73 1.09 -10.20 -11.05
CA LEU A 73 1.34 -10.81 -9.75
C LEU A 73 0.78 -9.97 -8.60
N SER A 74 1.07 -8.66 -8.59
CA SER A 74 0.62 -7.75 -7.53
C SER A 74 -0.90 -7.63 -7.48
N GLN A 75 -1.57 -7.52 -8.63
CA GLN A 75 -3.03 -7.44 -8.68
C GLN A 75 -3.69 -8.74 -8.20
N ALA A 76 -3.24 -9.90 -8.70
CA ALA A 76 -3.81 -11.18 -8.31
C ALA A 76 -3.60 -11.52 -6.83
N VAL A 77 -2.40 -11.28 -6.29
CA VAL A 77 -2.10 -11.53 -4.86
C VAL A 77 -2.84 -10.54 -3.96
N GLY A 78 -2.96 -9.28 -4.39
CA GLY A 78 -3.69 -8.24 -3.66
C GLY A 78 -5.18 -8.55 -3.54
N GLU A 79 -5.80 -9.10 -4.59
CA GLU A 79 -7.20 -9.50 -4.60
C GLU A 79 -7.47 -10.78 -3.79
N ALA A 80 -6.49 -11.68 -3.73
CA ALA A 80 -6.64 -12.99 -3.11
C ALA A 80 -7.12 -12.92 -1.64
N GLY A 81 -6.91 -11.81 -0.92
CA GLY A 81 -7.47 -11.63 0.42
C GLY A 81 -7.13 -12.79 1.36
N GLY A 82 -8.15 -13.49 1.87
CA GLY A 82 -8.00 -14.68 2.73
C GLY A 82 -7.82 -16.01 1.99
N ASP A 83 -7.69 -16.02 0.66
CA ASP A 83 -7.46 -17.22 -0.15
C ASP A 83 -6.01 -17.72 -0.02
N TYR A 84 -5.72 -18.38 1.11
CA TYR A 84 -4.40 -18.93 1.39
C TYR A 84 -4.02 -20.10 0.47
N ALA A 85 -5.00 -20.77 -0.15
CA ALA A 85 -4.73 -21.85 -1.10
C ALA A 85 -4.11 -21.28 -2.38
N PHE A 86 -4.74 -20.26 -2.97
CA PHE A 86 -4.18 -19.56 -4.12
C PHE A 86 -2.80 -18.97 -3.83
N LYS A 87 -2.63 -18.30 -2.68
CA LYS A 87 -1.33 -17.75 -2.28
C LYS A 87 -0.24 -18.81 -2.19
N ARG A 88 -0.56 -20.00 -1.66
CA ARG A 88 0.39 -21.13 -1.62
C ARG A 88 0.75 -21.63 -3.02
N THR A 89 -0.21 -21.71 -3.93
CA THR A 89 0.05 -22.05 -5.33
C THR A 89 1.00 -21.05 -5.98
N VAL A 90 0.80 -19.75 -5.75
CA VAL A 90 1.70 -18.70 -6.27
C VAL A 90 3.12 -18.87 -5.71
N VAL A 91 3.26 -19.06 -4.40
CA VAL A 91 4.57 -19.26 -3.75
C VAL A 91 5.28 -20.51 -4.28
N GLU A 92 4.58 -21.65 -4.39
CA GLU A 92 5.17 -22.88 -4.92
C GLU A 92 5.63 -22.71 -6.37
N ALA A 93 4.82 -22.07 -7.22
CA ALA A 93 5.17 -21.81 -8.61
C ALA A 93 6.41 -20.89 -8.72
N MET A 94 6.44 -19.79 -7.96
CA MET A 94 7.56 -18.85 -7.95
C MET A 94 8.84 -19.48 -7.40
N SER A 95 8.75 -20.42 -6.45
CA SER A 95 9.91 -21.18 -5.96
C SER A 95 10.57 -22.06 -7.03
N ARG A 96 9.92 -22.24 -8.18
CA ARG A 96 10.42 -22.98 -9.34
C ARG A 96 10.63 -22.08 -10.57
N LEU A 97 10.72 -20.76 -10.36
CA LEU A 97 10.85 -19.74 -11.41
C LEU A 97 9.70 -19.75 -12.45
N VAL A 98 8.51 -20.24 -12.07
CA VAL A 98 7.35 -20.13 -12.95
C VAL A 98 6.91 -18.68 -12.99
N HIS A 99 6.93 -18.09 -14.20
CA HIS A 99 6.48 -16.71 -14.41
C HIS A 99 5.00 -16.52 -14.05
N PRO A 100 4.59 -15.35 -13.51
CA PRO A 100 3.20 -15.07 -13.16
C PRO A 100 2.18 -15.40 -14.27
N THR A 101 2.47 -15.09 -15.53
CA THR A 101 1.61 -15.43 -16.69
C THR A 101 1.37 -16.92 -16.90
N LYS A 102 2.16 -17.79 -16.28
CA LYS A 102 2.02 -19.27 -16.36
C LYS A 102 1.38 -19.88 -15.12
N ILE A 103 1.11 -19.10 -14.09
CA ILE A 103 0.48 -19.60 -12.86
C ILE A 103 -1.04 -19.71 -13.11
N PRO A 104 -1.65 -20.90 -12.96
CA PRO A 104 -3.07 -21.09 -13.22
C PRO A 104 -3.95 -20.15 -12.41
N GLY A 105 -4.89 -19.47 -13.09
CA GLY A 105 -5.84 -18.56 -12.46
C GLY A 105 -5.27 -17.19 -12.06
N LEU A 106 -3.96 -16.96 -12.22
CA LEU A 106 -3.34 -15.70 -11.81
C LEU A 106 -3.77 -14.55 -12.72
N VAL A 107 -3.74 -14.76 -14.03
CA VAL A 107 -4.08 -13.72 -15.03
C VAL A 107 -5.54 -13.31 -14.90
N GLU A 108 -6.45 -14.27 -14.75
CA GLU A 108 -7.88 -14.03 -14.62
C GLU A 108 -8.18 -13.21 -13.34
N ARG A 109 -7.54 -13.56 -12.22
CA ARG A 109 -7.64 -12.77 -10.98
C ARG A 109 -7.07 -11.37 -11.16
N ALA A 110 -5.89 -11.23 -11.76
CA ALA A 110 -5.30 -9.92 -11.99
C ALA A 110 -6.21 -8.99 -12.82
N ILE A 111 -6.87 -9.52 -13.85
CA ILE A 111 -7.84 -8.78 -14.66
C ILE A 111 -9.05 -8.38 -13.81
N HIS A 112 -9.66 -9.33 -13.10
CA HIS A 112 -10.82 -9.05 -12.24
C HIS A 112 -10.48 -8.01 -11.15
N ALA A 113 -9.34 -8.14 -10.49
CA ALA A 113 -8.83 -7.17 -9.53
C ALA A 113 -8.71 -5.75 -10.12
N THR A 114 -8.27 -5.65 -11.37
CA THR A 114 -8.13 -4.38 -12.10
C THR A 114 -9.49 -3.78 -12.43
N GLU A 115 -10.46 -4.59 -12.86
CA GLU A 115 -11.84 -4.15 -13.10
C GLU A 115 -12.49 -3.60 -11.82
N GLN A 116 -12.35 -4.34 -10.71
CA GLN A 116 -12.82 -3.92 -9.38
C GLN A 116 -12.16 -2.61 -8.93
N GLU A 117 -10.91 -2.36 -9.30
CA GLU A 117 -10.22 -1.11 -9.02
C GLU A 117 -10.82 0.08 -9.79
N TRP A 118 -11.22 -0.11 -11.04
CA TRP A 118 -11.90 0.93 -11.84
C TRP A 118 -13.31 1.24 -11.30
N GLU A 119 -14.03 0.22 -10.85
CA GLU A 119 -15.32 0.39 -10.15
C GLU A 119 -15.12 1.19 -8.86
N LEU A 120 -14.11 0.81 -8.05
CA LEU A 120 -13.75 1.54 -6.84
C LEU A 120 -13.44 3.00 -7.13
N ARG A 121 -12.61 3.28 -8.14
CA ARG A 121 -12.27 4.65 -8.54
C ARG A 121 -13.50 5.44 -8.97
N SER A 122 -14.44 4.80 -9.67
CA SER A 122 -15.71 5.42 -10.06
C SER A 122 -16.59 5.74 -8.87
N HIS A 123 -16.70 4.82 -7.90
CA HIS A 123 -17.39 5.06 -6.64
C HIS A 123 -16.79 6.24 -5.88
N VAL A 124 -15.45 6.28 -5.74
CA VAL A 124 -14.77 7.40 -5.06
C VAL A 124 -15.07 8.73 -5.74
N ARG A 125 -15.03 8.80 -7.08
CA ARG A 125 -15.36 10.02 -7.82
C ARG A 125 -16.74 10.57 -7.48
N SER A 126 -17.73 9.69 -7.32
CA SER A 126 -19.11 10.09 -7.01
C SER A 126 -19.35 10.44 -5.54
N ASN A 127 -18.47 10.01 -4.62
CA ASN A 127 -18.73 10.08 -3.17
C ASN A 127 -17.64 10.83 -2.38
N VAL A 128 -16.60 11.34 -3.04
CA VAL A 128 -15.53 12.08 -2.37
C VAL A 128 -15.99 13.49 -2.03
N GLU A 129 -15.84 13.86 -0.75
CA GLU A 129 -16.14 15.18 -0.23
C GLU A 129 -14.84 15.94 0.10
N ARG A 130 -14.84 17.26 -0.09
CA ARG A 130 -13.73 18.12 0.32
C ARG A 130 -14.03 18.77 1.65
N ILE A 131 -13.13 18.58 2.62
CA ILE A 131 -13.19 19.22 3.94
C ILE A 131 -11.85 19.91 4.18
N GLY A 132 -11.79 21.21 3.85
CA GLY A 132 -10.53 21.97 3.89
C GLY A 132 -9.42 21.30 3.08
N PRO A 133 -8.29 20.92 3.69
CA PRO A 133 -7.21 20.24 3.00
C PRO A 133 -7.47 18.75 2.72
N LEU A 134 -8.56 18.17 3.25
CA LEU A 134 -8.87 16.74 3.17
C LEU A 134 -9.76 16.37 1.98
N ALA A 135 -9.62 15.15 1.47
CA ALA A 135 -10.58 14.47 0.58
C ALA A 135 -11.11 13.22 1.27
N VAL A 136 -12.42 13.12 1.46
CA VAL A 136 -13.04 12.19 2.40
C VAL A 136 -14.05 11.31 1.69
N VAL A 137 -13.91 10.00 1.81
CA VAL A 137 -14.95 9.02 1.49
C VAL A 137 -15.41 8.36 2.79
N ARG A 138 -16.62 8.68 3.24
CA ARG A 138 -17.09 8.42 4.61
C ARG A 138 -17.44 6.97 4.91
N ASN A 139 -17.97 6.23 3.93
CA ASN A 139 -18.36 4.84 4.14
C ASN A 139 -18.21 4.02 2.87
N LEU A 140 -17.06 3.37 2.70
CA LEU A 140 -16.78 2.57 1.52
C LEU A 140 -17.46 1.18 1.64
N PRO A 141 -18.42 0.87 0.75
CA PRO A 141 -19.20 -0.37 0.86
C PRO A 141 -18.33 -1.62 0.68
N ARG A 142 -17.41 -1.61 -0.30
CA ARG A 142 -16.52 -2.72 -0.64
C ARG A 142 -15.20 -2.20 -1.24
N GLY A 143 -14.18 -3.06 -1.28
CA GLY A 143 -12.87 -2.73 -1.85
C GLY A 143 -11.86 -2.20 -0.83
N SER A 144 -10.70 -1.78 -1.32
CA SER A 144 -9.57 -1.34 -0.49
C SER A 144 -9.72 0.12 -0.04
N LEU A 145 -9.73 0.35 1.28
CA LEU A 145 -9.70 1.70 1.85
C LEU A 145 -8.47 2.48 1.39
N GLY A 146 -7.31 1.82 1.28
CA GLY A 146 -6.06 2.45 0.87
C GLY A 146 -6.07 2.93 -0.57
N LYS A 147 -6.58 2.11 -1.49
CA LYS A 147 -6.75 2.50 -2.90
C LYS A 147 -7.80 3.60 -3.04
N ALA A 148 -8.90 3.52 -2.28
CA ALA A 148 -9.92 4.56 -2.28
C ALA A 148 -9.39 5.92 -1.79
N ALA A 149 -8.60 5.93 -0.71
CA ALA A 149 -7.94 7.14 -0.21
C ALA A 149 -6.92 7.70 -1.22
N MET A 150 -6.18 6.84 -1.93
CA MET A 150 -5.28 7.24 -3.02
C MET A 150 -6.07 7.91 -4.14
N PHE A 151 -7.18 7.32 -4.57
CA PHE A 151 -8.04 7.90 -5.59
C PHE A 151 -8.66 9.21 -5.15
N ALA A 152 -9.05 9.34 -3.87
CA ALA A 152 -9.56 10.60 -3.32
C ALA A 152 -8.53 11.72 -3.49
N VAL A 153 -7.26 11.50 -3.12
CA VAL A 153 -6.17 12.47 -3.38
C VAL A 153 -6.04 12.77 -4.87
N GLY A 154 -5.92 11.73 -5.71
CA GLY A 154 -5.68 11.89 -7.14
C GLY A 154 -6.81 12.58 -7.89
N LEU A 155 -8.04 12.45 -7.43
CA LEU A 155 -9.22 13.08 -8.04
C LEU A 155 -9.41 14.54 -7.61
N THR A 156 -8.97 14.92 -6.41
CA THR A 156 -9.26 16.25 -5.86
C THR A 156 -8.04 17.14 -5.66
N GLY A 157 -6.81 16.59 -5.72
CA GLY A 157 -5.58 17.33 -5.42
C GLY A 157 -5.41 17.70 -3.94
N ALA A 158 -6.16 17.05 -3.04
CA ALA A 158 -6.11 17.29 -1.60
C ALA A 158 -4.74 16.98 -1.00
N GLU A 159 -4.38 17.62 0.12
CA GLU A 159 -3.15 17.30 0.85
C GLU A 159 -3.19 15.86 1.41
N VAL A 160 -4.36 15.47 1.93
CA VAL A 160 -4.61 14.15 2.51
C VAL A 160 -5.94 13.61 2.01
N GLY A 161 -5.94 12.38 1.51
CA GLY A 161 -7.13 11.61 1.23
C GLY A 161 -7.37 10.60 2.34
N LEU A 162 -8.63 10.44 2.72
CA LEU A 162 -9.11 9.46 3.68
C LEU A 162 -10.25 8.67 3.04
N CYS A 163 -10.26 7.38 3.32
CA CYS A 163 -11.42 6.54 3.11
C CYS A 163 -11.72 5.77 4.38
N ALA A 164 -12.98 5.78 4.78
CA ALA A 164 -13.49 5.20 6.02
C ALA A 164 -14.50 4.08 5.74
N ARG A 165 -14.60 3.13 6.66
CA ARG A 165 -15.64 2.09 6.71
C ARG A 165 -16.07 1.86 8.15
N LEU A 166 -17.38 1.85 8.37
CA LEU A 166 -17.97 1.52 9.66
C LEU A 166 -17.95 -0.01 9.88
N SER A 167 -17.46 -0.45 11.03
CA SER A 167 -17.41 -1.86 11.42
C SER A 167 -17.51 -1.98 12.94
N ASN A 168 -18.53 -2.69 13.45
CA ASN A 168 -18.66 -3.02 14.89
C ASN A 168 -18.57 -1.82 15.86
N GLY A 169 -19.16 -0.67 15.49
CA GLY A 169 -19.12 0.54 16.33
C GLY A 169 -17.83 1.36 16.23
N GLU A 170 -16.87 0.89 15.43
CA GLU A 170 -15.62 1.56 15.11
C GLU A 170 -15.61 2.01 13.64
N VAL A 171 -14.78 2.99 13.32
CA VAL A 171 -14.53 3.46 11.96
C VAL A 171 -13.10 3.14 11.58
N ASP A 172 -12.94 2.19 10.68
CA ASP A 172 -11.64 1.84 10.08
C ASP A 172 -11.33 2.81 8.95
N MET A 173 -10.13 3.38 8.96
CA MET A 173 -9.71 4.42 8.03
C MET A 173 -8.35 4.09 7.41
N SER A 174 -8.22 4.42 6.13
CA SER A 174 -6.92 4.49 5.47
C SER A 174 -6.67 5.89 4.92
N PHE A 175 -5.42 6.31 4.98
CA PHE A 175 -4.96 7.64 4.61
C PHE A 175 -3.90 7.55 3.52
N ARG A 176 -3.91 8.52 2.62
CA ARG A 176 -2.88 8.74 1.62
C ARG A 176 -2.54 10.22 1.56
N ARG A 177 -1.25 10.52 1.53
CA ARG A 177 -0.74 11.87 1.37
C ARG A 177 -0.58 12.19 -0.10
N ARG A 178 -0.77 13.46 -0.48
CA ARG A 178 -0.30 13.96 -1.78
C ARG A 178 1.22 13.80 -1.89
N HIS A 179 1.69 13.48 -3.09
CA HIS A 179 3.09 13.11 -3.32
C HIS A 179 4.07 14.21 -2.90
N ASP A 180 3.78 15.46 -3.23
CA ASP A 180 4.56 16.68 -2.98
C ASP A 180 4.25 17.35 -1.63
N SER A 181 3.35 16.78 -0.82
CA SER A 181 3.03 17.31 0.50
C SER A 181 4.12 16.97 1.51
N THR A 182 4.32 17.85 2.49
CA THR A 182 5.30 17.67 3.59
C THR A 182 4.68 17.06 4.85
N VAL A 183 3.37 16.79 4.83
CA VAL A 183 2.62 16.19 5.95
C VAL A 183 3.24 14.84 6.34
N ASP A 184 3.39 14.57 7.65
CA ASP A 184 3.71 13.24 8.16
C ASP A 184 2.46 12.59 8.75
N LEU A 185 1.85 11.65 8.01
CA LEU A 185 0.64 10.97 8.45
C LEU A 185 0.86 10.13 9.70
N ASN A 186 2.02 9.48 9.84
CA ASN A 186 2.28 8.63 11.00
C ASN A 186 2.40 9.46 12.28
N GLU A 187 3.06 10.61 12.22
CA GLU A 187 3.16 11.53 13.35
C GLU A 187 1.79 12.10 13.75
N ILE A 188 1.06 12.69 12.79
CA ILE A 188 -0.24 13.33 13.05
C ILE A 188 -1.26 12.32 13.58
N LEU A 189 -1.39 11.16 12.93
CA LEU A 189 -2.41 10.18 13.34
C LEU A 189 -2.14 9.63 14.73
N ARG A 190 -0.87 9.33 15.08
CA ARG A 190 -0.52 8.86 16.43
C ARG A 190 -0.94 9.86 17.51
N ARG A 191 -0.77 11.17 17.25
CA ARG A 191 -1.23 12.21 18.18
C ARG A 191 -2.76 12.23 18.30
N ILE A 192 -3.47 12.24 17.17
CA ILE A 192 -4.94 12.38 17.17
C ILE A 192 -5.62 11.15 17.79
N VAL A 193 -5.29 9.94 17.33
CA VAL A 193 -6.01 8.72 17.75
C VAL A 193 -5.81 8.40 19.23
N SER A 194 -4.65 8.76 19.80
CA SER A 194 -4.37 8.59 21.24
C SER A 194 -5.34 9.37 22.14
N ARG A 195 -5.93 10.46 21.62
CA ARG A 195 -6.89 11.31 22.33
C ARG A 195 -8.34 10.86 22.16
N LEU A 196 -8.62 10.09 21.10
CA LEU A 196 -9.98 9.69 20.70
C LEU A 196 -10.30 8.23 21.01
N GLY A 197 -9.43 7.54 21.75
CA GLY A 197 -9.66 6.15 22.16
C GLY A 197 -9.43 5.13 21.03
N GLY A 198 -8.65 5.49 20.01
CA GLY A 198 -8.36 4.64 18.86
C GLY A 198 -6.91 4.20 18.75
N SER A 199 -6.60 3.53 17.65
CA SER A 199 -5.23 3.14 17.28
C SER A 199 -4.91 3.61 15.87
N GLY A 200 -3.62 3.84 15.58
CA GLY A 200 -3.22 4.33 14.27
C GLY A 200 -1.72 4.43 14.08
N GLY A 201 -1.30 4.31 12.83
CA GLY A 201 0.10 4.39 12.44
C GLY A 201 0.34 3.94 11.01
N GLY A 202 1.60 3.99 10.59
CA GLY A 202 2.04 3.56 9.28
C GLY A 202 3.31 4.29 8.85
N HIS A 203 3.34 4.71 7.60
CA HIS A 203 4.42 5.48 6.99
C HIS A 203 4.00 6.95 6.87
N SER A 204 4.96 7.83 6.62
CA SER A 204 4.69 9.27 6.46
C SER A 204 3.75 9.59 5.29
N ASN A 205 3.74 8.75 4.25
CA ASN A 205 2.92 8.90 3.03
C ASN A 205 1.63 8.06 3.01
N ALA A 206 1.53 7.02 3.83
CA ALA A 206 0.38 6.11 3.88
C ALA A 206 0.24 5.52 5.29
N ALA A 207 -0.96 5.62 5.86
CA ALA A 207 -1.22 5.15 7.22
C ALA A 207 -2.65 4.63 7.35
N GLY A 208 -2.90 3.91 8.44
CA GLY A 208 -4.23 3.44 8.84
C GLY A 208 -4.55 3.85 10.27
N ALA A 209 -5.84 3.97 10.59
CA ALA A 209 -6.31 4.21 11.94
C ALA A 209 -7.72 3.66 12.15
N ASN A 210 -8.08 3.39 13.41
CA ASN A 210 -9.43 3.13 13.85
C ASN A 210 -9.79 4.01 15.04
N ILE A 211 -11.05 4.39 15.16
CA ILE A 211 -11.61 5.16 16.29
C ILE A 211 -13.08 4.77 16.51
N PRO A 212 -13.63 5.00 17.72
CA PRO A 212 -15.06 4.89 17.97
C PRO A 212 -15.88 5.75 16.98
N ALA A 213 -16.98 5.20 16.48
CA ALA A 213 -17.75 5.81 15.40
C ALA A 213 -18.35 7.18 15.76
N ASP A 214 -18.69 7.39 17.03
CA ASP A 214 -19.20 8.66 17.56
C ASP A 214 -18.13 9.77 17.57
N ARG A 215 -16.85 9.43 17.41
CA ARG A 215 -15.72 10.37 17.33
C ARG A 215 -15.32 10.74 15.91
N PHE A 216 -15.98 10.21 14.89
CA PHE A 216 -15.52 10.38 13.51
C PHE A 216 -15.55 11.84 13.02
N GLU A 217 -16.62 12.59 13.29
CA GLU A 217 -16.66 14.02 12.90
C GLU A 217 -15.65 14.87 13.68
N GLU A 218 -15.45 14.56 14.97
CA GLU A 218 -14.44 15.21 15.80
C GLU A 218 -13.03 14.97 15.23
N PHE A 219 -12.74 13.72 14.84
CA PHE A 219 -11.49 13.34 14.18
C PHE A 219 -11.26 14.12 12.89
N LEU A 220 -12.25 14.18 11.99
CA LEU A 220 -12.11 14.88 10.71
C LEU A 220 -11.80 16.36 10.91
N ARG A 221 -12.44 17.01 11.89
CA ARG A 221 -12.17 18.41 12.23
C ARG A 221 -10.74 18.60 12.72
N ILE A 222 -10.29 17.81 13.70
CA ILE A 222 -8.93 17.91 14.25
C ILE A 222 -7.88 17.65 13.16
N LEU A 223 -8.11 16.65 12.31
CA LEU A 223 -7.21 16.34 11.20
C LEU A 223 -7.14 17.47 10.17
N ALA A 224 -8.29 18.07 9.82
CA ALA A 224 -8.32 19.21 8.90
C ALA A 224 -7.56 20.42 9.48
N ASP A 225 -7.67 20.67 10.79
CA ASP A 225 -6.95 21.74 11.48
C ASP A 225 -5.42 21.47 11.48
N GLU A 226 -4.99 20.25 11.78
CA GLU A 226 -3.56 19.86 11.82
C GLU A 226 -2.89 19.84 10.43
N VAL A 227 -3.65 19.54 9.39
CA VAL A 227 -3.15 19.48 7.99
C VAL A 227 -3.26 20.84 7.30
N SER A 228 -4.08 21.76 7.82
CA SER A 228 -4.23 23.08 7.22
C SER A 228 -2.87 23.76 7.10
N PRO A 229 -2.58 24.44 5.98
CA PRO A 229 -1.31 25.13 5.83
C PRO A 229 -1.14 26.06 7.03
N VAL A 230 -0.05 25.88 7.79
CA VAL A 230 0.43 26.95 8.65
C VAL A 230 0.63 28.11 7.70
N ILE A 231 -0.18 29.17 7.82
CA ILE A 231 0.03 30.43 7.12
C ILE A 231 1.40 30.91 7.61
N ARG A 232 2.46 30.53 6.89
CA ARG A 232 3.77 31.14 7.02
C ARG A 232 3.65 32.45 6.26
N GLY A 233 3.11 33.46 6.96
CA GLY A 233 3.29 34.85 6.60
C GLY A 233 4.75 35.24 6.65
#